data_AF-A0A1G3XXE1-F1
#
_entry.id   AF-A0A1G3XXE1-F1
#
_cell.length_a   1.000
_cell.length_b   1.000
_cell.length_c   1.000
_cell.angle_alpha   90.00
_cell.angle_beta   90.00
_cell.angle_gamma   90.00
#
_symmetry.space_group_name_H-M   'P 1'
#
loop_
_entity.id
_entity.type
_entity.pdbx_description
1 polymer ?
#
loop_
_entity_poly.entity_id
_entity_poly.type
_entity_poly.pdbx_seq_one_letter_code
_entity_poly.pdbx_strand_id
1 'polypeptide(L)' 'MKKITATDAIALSIPERIQLVEDIWDTIATEAEAVELTEDEKRIIDERLEAYHRNPDLGSPWRDVYKRIVSR' A
#
# COMPACT_ATOMS: atom_id res chain seq x y z
N MET A 1 -13.17 -3.48 25.92
CA MET A 1 -11.85 -3.34 25.26
C MET A 1 -11.34 -1.93 25.45
N LYS A 2 -10.04 -1.76 25.73
CA LYS A 2 -9.43 -0.43 25.86
C LYS A 2 -9.29 0.16 24.45
N LYS A 3 -9.79 1.37 24.22
CA LYS A 3 -9.60 2.06 22.93
C LYS A 3 -8.15 2.55 22.87
N ILE A 4 -7.41 2.08 21.87
CA ILE A 4 -6.08 2.59 21.53
C ILE A 4 -6.30 3.61 20.40
N THR A 5 -5.61 4.74 20.50
CA THR A 5 -5.64 5.85 19.55
C THR A 5 -4.32 5.91 18.80
N ALA A 6 -4.31 6.51 17.61
CA ALA A 6 -3.08 6.73 16.86
C ALA A 6 -2.04 7.55 17.66
N THR A 7 -2.51 8.42 18.55
CA THR A 7 -1.65 9.22 19.44
C THR A 7 -0.85 8.35 20.41
N ASP A 8 -1.37 7.18 20.81
CA ASP A 8 -0.65 6.25 21.68
C ASP A 8 0.58 5.66 21.00
N ALA A 9 0.58 5.56 19.66
CA ALA A 9 1.72 5.10 18.88
C ALA A 9 2.87 6.14 18.80
N ILE A 10 2.63 7.40 19.17
CA ILE A 10 3.67 8.45 19.11
C ILE A 10 4.80 8.18 20.11
N ALA A 11 4.53 7.46 21.20
CA ALA A 11 5.53 7.06 22.18
C ALA A 11 6.55 6.04 21.62
N LEU A 12 6.23 5.38 20.51
CA LEU A 12 7.11 4.44 19.82
C LEU A 12 8.09 5.17 18.89
N SER A 13 9.25 4.57 18.64
CA SER A 13 10.20 5.04 17.62
C SER A 13 9.62 4.93 16.20
N ILE A 14 10.24 5.59 15.21
CA ILE A 14 9.80 5.51 13.80
C ILE A 14 9.71 4.04 13.34
N PRO A 15 10.73 3.17 13.53
CA PRO A 15 10.65 1.78 13.09
C PRO A 15 9.50 1.01 13.77
N GLU A 16 9.32 1.19 15.07
CA GLU A 16 8.23 0.53 15.82
C GLU A 16 6.85 1.00 15.36
N ARG A 17 6.70 2.28 14.99
CA ARG A 17 5.45 2.77 14.39
C ARG A 17 5.18 2.16 13.03
N ILE A 18 6.22 1.98 12.21
CA ILE A 18 6.09 1.32 10.90
C ILE A 18 5.67 -0.13 11.10
N GLN A 19 6.31 -0.85 12.02
CA GLN A 19 5.94 -2.24 12.34
C GLN A 19 4.50 -2.33 12.85
N LEU A 20 4.10 -1.44 13.76
CA LEU A 20 2.73 -1.43 14.28
C LEU A 20 1.70 -1.17 13.17
N VAL A 21 2.01 -0.30 12.20
CA VAL A 21 1.14 -0.08 11.04
C VAL A 21 1.04 -1.34 10.18
N GLU A 22 2.15 -2.03 9.94
CA GLU A 22 2.18 -3.30 9.21
C GLU A 22 1.36 -4.38 9.92
N ASP A 23 1.59 -4.58 11.23
CA ASP A 23 0.87 -5.59 12.02
C ASP A 23 -0.65 -5.33 12.01
N ILE A 24 -1.07 -4.07 12.16
CA ILE A 24 -2.48 -3.67 12.05
C ILE A 24 -3.00 -3.96 10.64
N TRP A 25 -2.23 -3.66 9.61
CA TRP A 25 -2.61 -3.91 8.23
C TRP A 25 -2.81 -5.41 7.95
N ASP A 26 -1.95 -6.27 8.50
CA ASP A 26 -2.07 -7.72 8.39
C ASP A 26 -3.34 -8.26 9.08
N THR A 27 -3.74 -7.69 10.23
CA THR A 27 -5.01 -8.05 10.86
C THR A 27 -6.20 -7.70 9.98
N ILE A 28 -6.18 -6.52 9.35
CA ILE A 28 -7.25 -6.08 8.44
C ILE A 28 -7.27 -6.98 7.21
N ALA A 29 -6.12 -7.29 6.61
CA ALA A 29 -6.04 -8.15 5.44
C ALA A 29 -6.57 -9.57 5.72
N THR A 30 -6.39 -10.07 6.95
CA THR A 30 -6.89 -11.39 7.37
C THR A 30 -8.42 -11.42 7.54
N GLU A 31 -9.01 -10.31 8.00
CA GLU A 31 -10.45 -10.20 8.25
C GLU A 31 -11.24 -9.63 7.06
N ALA A 32 -10.56 -8.94 6.14
CA ALA A 32 -11.18 -8.33 4.97
C ALA A 32 -11.74 -9.41 4.04
N GLU A 33 -13.00 -9.26 3.65
CA GLU A 33 -13.56 -10.04 2.56
C GLU A 33 -12.72 -9.81 1.30
N ALA A 34 -12.39 -10.91 0.60
CA ALA A 34 -11.65 -10.84 -0.63
C ALA A 34 -12.42 -9.95 -1.62
N VAL A 35 -11.78 -8.87 -2.07
CA VAL A 35 -12.29 -8.07 -3.18
C VAL A 35 -12.12 -8.92 -4.43
N GLU A 36 -13.19 -9.58 -4.85
CA GLU A 36 -13.26 -10.34 -6.10
C GLU A 36 -12.98 -9.41 -7.27
N LEU A 37 -11.85 -9.62 -7.95
CA LEU A 37 -11.55 -8.95 -9.20
C LEU A 37 -12.26 -9.67 -10.34
N THR A 38 -12.88 -8.91 -11.22
CA THR A 38 -13.38 -9.43 -12.50
C THR A 38 -12.21 -9.93 -13.36
N GLU A 39 -12.49 -10.83 -14.30
CA GLU A 39 -11.47 -11.34 -15.22
C GLU A 39 -10.83 -10.23 -16.06
N ASP A 40 -11.61 -9.19 -16.39
CA ASP A 40 -11.09 -8.01 -17.10
C ASP A 40 -10.11 -7.19 -16.25
N GLU A 41 -10.39 -7.03 -14.95
CA GLU A 41 -9.48 -6.34 -14.03
C GLU A 41 -8.17 -7.13 -13.83
N LYS A 42 -8.27 -8.46 -13.67
CA LYS A 42 -7.09 -9.34 -13.57
C LYS A 42 -6.23 -9.23 -14.83
N ARG A 43 -6.85 -9.31 -16.01
CA ARG A 43 -6.16 -9.15 -17.30
C ARG A 43 -5.42 -7.82 -17.39
N ILE A 44 -6.03 -6.71 -16.98
CA ILE A 44 -5.37 -5.39 -16.98
C ILE A 44 -4.16 -5.37 -16.04
N ILE A 45 -4.26 -6.01 -14.88
CA ILE A 45 -3.14 -6.09 -13.92
C ILE A 45 -2.00 -6.91 -14.53
N ASP A 46 -2.29 -8.08 -15.10
CA ASP A 46 -1.29 -8.94 -15.74
C ASP A 46 -0.60 -8.23 -16.91
N GLU A 47 -1.36 -7.58 -17.78
CA GLU A 47 -0.82 -6.79 -18.90
C GLU A 47 0.13 -5.68 -18.44
N ARG A 48 -0.25 -4.96 -17.37
CA ARG A 48 0.57 -3.88 -16.79
C ARG A 48 1.83 -4.42 -16.12
N LEU A 49 1.72 -5.55 -15.43
CA LEU A 49 2.85 -6.20 -14.77
C LEU A 49 3.86 -6.72 -15.79
N GLU A 50 3.39 -7.35 -16.87
CA GLU A 50 4.26 -7.75 -17.97
C GLU A 50 4.93 -6.56 -18.67
N ALA A 51 4.20 -5.47 -18.89
CA ALA A 51 4.77 -4.26 -19.48
C ALA A 51 5.90 -3.68 -18.62
N TYR A 52 5.72 -3.69 -17.29
CA TYR A 52 6.77 -3.31 -16.35
C TYR A 52 7.96 -4.27 -16.38
N HIS A 53 7.73 -5.59 -16.40
CA HIS A 53 8.83 -6.56 -16.50
C HIS A 53 9.62 -6.42 -17.81
N ARG A 54 8.96 -6.09 -18.92
CA ARG A 54 9.63 -5.84 -20.21
C ARG A 54 10.38 -4.50 -20.22
N ASN A 55 9.91 -3.51 -19.48
CA ASN A 55 10.55 -2.20 -19.37
C ASN A 55 10.40 -1.61 -17.95
N PRO A 56 11.34 -1.92 -17.04
CA PRO A 56 11.28 -1.45 -15.66
C PRO A 56 11.32 0.09 -15.52
N ASP A 57 11.89 0.79 -16.50
CA ASP A 57 12.04 2.24 -16.50
C ASP A 57 10.77 2.98 -16.95
N LEU A 58 9.71 2.24 -17.34
CA LEU A 58 8.43 2.80 -17.79
C LEU A 58 7.63 3.43 -16.63
N GLY A 59 8.00 3.10 -15.37
CA GLY A 59 7.46 3.70 -14.16
C GLY A 59 8.16 5.01 -13.74
N SER A 60 7.55 5.76 -12.83
CA SER A 60 8.21 6.88 -12.14
C SER A 60 8.58 6.46 -10.72
N PRO A 61 9.78 6.83 -10.22
CA PRO A 61 10.08 6.69 -8.80
C PRO A 61 9.02 7.38 -7.94
N TRP A 62 8.68 6.79 -6.79
CA TRP A 62 7.65 7.31 -5.89
C TRP A 62 7.84 8.79 -5.57
N ARG A 63 9.09 9.22 -5.35
CA ARG A 63 9.42 10.63 -5.09
C ARG A 63 8.90 11.58 -6.17
N ASP A 64 9.00 11.19 -7.44
CA ASP A 64 8.58 12.03 -8.56
C ASP A 64 7.07 11.98 -8.76
N VAL A 65 6.44 10.83 -8.50
CA VAL A 65 4.98 10.70 -8.44
C VAL A 65 4.40 11.60 -7.34
N TYR A 66 4.95 11.50 -6.13
CA TYR A 66 4.54 12.29 -4.97
C TYR A 66 4.61 13.78 -5.26
N LYS A 67 5.73 14.26 -5.81
CA LYS A 67 5.89 15.65 -6.24
C LYS A 67 4.79 16.12 -7.19
N ARG A 68 4.40 15.30 -8.19
CA ARG A 68 3.30 15.65 -9.11
C ARG A 68 1.95 15.73 -8.43
N ILE A 69 1.70 14.89 -7.42
CA ILE A 69 0.42 14.87 -6.68
C ILE A 69 0.30 16.10 -5.78
N VAL A 70 1.36 16.44 -5.05
CA VAL A 70 1.34 17.55 -4.08
C VAL A 70 1.56 18.94 -4.69
N SER A 71 1.94 19.02 -5.97
CA SER A 71 2.09 20.29 -6.70
C SER A 71 0.80 20.75 -7.39
N ARG A 72 -0.31 20.03 -7.20
CA ARG A 72 -1.67 20.46 -7.54
C ARG A 72 -2.32 21.14 -6.34
#